data_AF-A0A4Y2BYV4-F1
#
_entry.id   AF-A0A4Y2BYV4-F1
#
_cell.length_a   1.000
_cell.length_b   1.000
_cell.length_c   1.000
_cell.angle_alpha   90.00
_cell.angle_beta   90.00
_cell.angle_gamma   90.00
#
_symmetry.space_group_name_H-M   'P 1'
#
loop_
_entity.id
_entity.type
_entity.pdbx_description
1 polymer ?
#
loop_
_entity_poly.entity_id
_entity_poly.type
_entity_poly.pdbx_seq_one_letter_code
_entity_poly.pdbx_strand_id
1 'polypeptide(L)'
;MTERKNKIVARMYTIGLKEEERFCLRILLLQVPGATSFEFLRTVDNVVYDTFKETAYHHHLLESDEEWERCLEDAATYQMPKANA
;
A
#
# COMPACT_ATOMS: atom_id res chain seq x y z
N MET A 1 -32.26 -5.00 17.65
CA MET A 1 -31.34 -3.98 18.18
C MET A 1 -29.98 -4.66 18.35
N THR A 2 -29.17 -4.65 17.30
CA THR A 2 -27.96 -5.48 17.20
C THR A 2 -26.82 -4.78 17.93
N GLU A 3 -26.40 -5.32 19.08
CA GLU A 3 -25.25 -4.83 19.84
C GLU A 3 -23.99 -4.83 18.96
N ARG A 4 -23.51 -3.66 18.56
CA ARG A 4 -22.16 -3.51 18.01
C ARG A 4 -21.19 -3.56 19.17
N LYS A 5 -20.70 -4.76 19.51
CA LYS A 5 -19.55 -4.90 20.42
C LYS A 5 -18.38 -4.15 19.80
N ASN A 6 -17.97 -3.03 20.42
CA ASN A 6 -16.77 -2.30 20.05
C ASN A 6 -15.55 -3.19 20.31
N LYS A 7 -15.16 -3.97 19.30
CA LYS A 7 -13.99 -4.84 19.34
C LYS A 7 -12.76 -3.96 19.15
N ILE A 8 -12.26 -3.40 20.24
CA ILE A 8 -11.03 -2.61 20.24
C ILE A 8 -9.86 -3.56 19.94
N VAL A 9 -9.22 -3.39 18.78
CA VAL A 9 -7.99 -4.10 18.44
C VAL A 9 -6.84 -3.42 19.19
N ALA A 10 -6.55 -3.90 20.40
CA ALA A 10 -5.57 -3.26 21.28
C ALA A 10 -4.11 -3.48 20.84
N ARG A 11 -3.84 -4.43 19.94
CA ARG A 11 -2.49 -4.78 19.49
C ARG A 11 -2.48 -5.10 18.01
N MET A 12 -1.69 -4.34 17.26
CA MET A 12 -1.36 -4.62 15.88
C MET A 12 0.03 -5.26 15.84
N TYR A 13 0.16 -6.42 15.18
CA TYR A 13 1.43 -7.13 15.10
C TYR A 13 2.50 -6.26 14.42
N THR A 14 3.75 -6.40 14.82
CA THR A 14 4.89 -5.81 14.11
C THR A 14 5.03 -6.56 12.78
N ILE A 15 4.80 -5.85 11.68
CA ILE A 15 4.91 -6.40 10.32
C ILE A 15 6.24 -5.92 9.76
N GLY A 16 7.06 -6.85 9.28
CA GLY A 16 8.31 -6.51 8.61
C GLY A 16 8.05 -5.96 7.21
N LEU A 17 8.94 -5.08 6.71
CA LEU A 17 8.84 -4.51 5.36
C LEU A 17 8.83 -5.55 4.23
N LYS A 18 9.27 -6.78 4.50
CA LYS A 18 9.23 -7.91 3.56
C LYS A 18 7.82 -8.48 3.35
N GLU A 19 6.86 -8.12 4.19
CA GLU A 19 5.50 -8.62 4.14
C GLU A 19 4.56 -7.52 3.62
N GLU A 20 4.80 -7.09 2.37
CA GLU A 20 4.15 -5.95 1.73
C GLU A 20 2.61 -6.03 1.83
N GLU A 21 2.02 -7.19 1.55
CA GLU A 21 0.56 -7.36 1.59
C GLU A 21 -0.03 -7.17 2.99
N ARG A 22 0.67 -7.64 4.04
CA ARG A 22 0.21 -7.46 5.42
C ARG A 22 0.36 -6.02 5.86
N PHE A 23 1.41 -5.34 5.41
CA PHE A 23 1.60 -3.91 5.66
C PHE A 23 0.49 -3.08 5.00
N CYS A 24 0.15 -3.37 3.74
CA CYS A 24 -0.95 -2.72 3.03
C CYS A 24 -2.30 -2.98 3.72
N LEU A 25 -2.58 -4.24 4.11
CA LEU A 25 -3.78 -4.60 4.88
C LEU A 25 -3.88 -3.80 6.19
N ARG A 26 -2.77 -3.63 6.91
CA ARG A 26 -2.71 -2.84 8.13
C ARG A 26 -3.10 -1.38 7.88
N ILE A 27 -2.59 -0.78 6.81
CA ILE A 27 -2.91 0.59 6.42
C ILE A 27 -4.40 0.72 6.05
N LEU A 28 -4.92 -0.22 5.25
CA LEU A 28 -6.33 -0.23 4.85
C LEU A 28 -7.26 -0.36 6.06
N LEU A 29 -6.96 -1.24 7.01
CA LEU A 29 -7.73 -1.39 8.25
C LEU A 29 -7.75 -0.13 9.12
N LEU A 30 -6.71 0.70 9.06
CA LEU A 30 -6.63 1.97 9.78
C LEU A 30 -7.42 3.08 9.09
N GLN A 31 -7.46 3.07 7.76
CA GLN A 31 -8.07 4.14 6.94
C GLN A 31 -9.53 3.88 6.57
N VAL A 32 -9.95 2.61 6.50
CA VAL A 32 -11.29 2.21 6.09
C VAL A 32 -12.11 1.79 7.33
N PRO A 33 -12.79 2.73 8.01
CA PRO A 33 -13.62 2.40 9.16
C PRO A 33 -14.85 1.61 8.74
N GLY A 34 -15.20 0.60 9.54
CA GLY A 34 -16.44 -0.16 9.33
C GLY A 34 -16.38 -1.23 8.24
N ALA A 35 -15.17 -1.57 7.75
CA ALA A 35 -15.00 -2.71 6.86
C ALA A 35 -15.61 -3.99 7.44
N THR A 36 -16.48 -4.64 6.68
CA THR A 36 -17.20 -5.86 7.10
C THR A 36 -16.58 -7.14 6.56
N SER A 37 -15.72 -7.05 5.55
CA SER A 37 -15.03 -8.20 4.93
C SER A 37 -13.71 -7.77 4.29
N PHE A 38 -12.84 -8.73 3.99
CA PHE A 38 -11.62 -8.46 3.19
C PHE A 38 -11.95 -8.05 1.76
N GLU A 39 -13.04 -8.56 1.20
CA GLU A 39 -13.51 -8.12 -0.12
C GLU A 39 -13.90 -6.65 -0.09
N PHE A 40 -14.64 -6.20 0.94
CA PHE A 40 -14.95 -4.78 1.13
C PHE A 40 -13.69 -3.92 1.24
N LEU A 41 -12.66 -4.40 1.95
CA LEU A 41 -11.37 -3.71 2.03
C LEU A 41 -10.62 -3.66 0.70
N ARG A 42 -10.93 -4.57 -0.24
CA ARG A 42 -10.35 -4.60 -1.58
C ARG A 42 -11.20 -3.87 -2.62
N THR A 43 -12.32 -3.27 -2.22
CA THR A 43 -13.21 -2.56 -3.13
C THR A 43 -12.97 -1.06 -3.06
N VAL A 44 -12.53 -0.45 -4.18
CA VAL A 44 -12.46 1.01 -4.35
C VAL A 44 -13.33 1.39 -5.53
N ASP A 45 -14.23 2.35 -5.36
CA ASP A 45 -15.12 2.84 -6.43
C ASP A 45 -15.91 1.73 -7.16
N ASN A 46 -16.34 0.69 -6.44
CA ASN A 46 -17.01 -0.52 -6.94
C ASN A 46 -16.13 -1.47 -7.78
N VAL A 47 -14.82 -1.28 -7.79
CA VAL A 47 -13.85 -2.21 -8.38
C VAL A 47 -13.18 -3.02 -7.28
N VAL A 48 -13.21 -4.35 -7.40
CA VAL A 48 -12.51 -5.25 -6.48
C VAL A 48 -11.12 -5.53 -7.03
N TYR A 49 -10.09 -5.25 -6.24
CA TYR A 49 -8.70 -5.54 -6.60
C TYR A 49 -8.24 -6.89 -6.03
N ASP A 50 -7.23 -7.47 -6.67
CA ASP A 50 -6.72 -8.78 -6.27
C ASP A 50 -5.86 -8.67 -5.01
N THR A 51 -5.06 -7.61 -4.90
CA THR A 51 -4.11 -7.39 -3.81
C THR A 51 -4.48 -6.22 -2.90
N PHE A 52 -4.03 -6.28 -1.64
CA PHE A 52 -4.18 -5.13 -0.74
C PHE A 52 -3.25 -3.99 -1.14
N LYS A 53 -2.13 -4.27 -1.78
CA LYS A 53 -1.23 -3.27 -2.36
C LYS A 53 -1.93 -2.43 -3.44
N GLU A 54 -2.54 -3.07 -4.44
CA GLU A 54 -3.30 -2.36 -5.48
C GLU A 54 -4.44 -1.56 -4.87
N THR A 55 -5.16 -2.16 -3.93
CA THR A 55 -6.24 -1.43 -3.25
C THR A 55 -5.72 -0.18 -2.52
N ALA A 56 -4.61 -0.31 -1.79
CA ALA A 56 -3.98 0.81 -1.08
C ALA A 56 -3.46 1.89 -2.05
N TYR A 57 -2.94 1.48 -3.20
CA TYR A 57 -2.55 2.37 -4.30
C TYR A 57 -3.76 3.15 -4.85
N HIS A 58 -4.86 2.48 -5.16
CA HIS A 58 -6.09 3.12 -5.64
C HIS A 58 -6.79 3.98 -4.58
N HIS A 59 -6.61 3.66 -3.30
CA HIS A 59 -7.00 4.53 -2.19
C HIS A 59 -6.07 5.73 -1.97
N HIS A 60 -5.03 5.90 -2.79
CA HIS A 60 -4.00 6.95 -2.67
C HIS A 60 -3.28 6.90 -1.30
N LEU A 61 -3.15 5.71 -0.71
CA LEU A 61 -2.45 5.48 0.55
C LEU A 61 -0.99 5.07 0.35
N LEU A 62 -0.65 4.67 -0.87
CA LEU A 62 0.70 4.41 -1.34
C LEU A 62 0.96 5.28 -2.56
N GLU A 63 2.09 5.98 -2.59
CA GLU A 63 2.57 6.63 -3.81
C GLU A 63 3.16 5.57 -4.75
N SER A 64 3.15 5.85 -6.05
CA SER A 64 3.84 5.01 -7.03
C SER A 64 5.34 5.03 -6.75
N ASP A 65 5.99 3.87 -6.80
CA ASP A 65 7.46 3.80 -6.75
C ASP A 65 8.08 4.10 -8.14
N GLU A 66 7.26 4.33 -9.18
CA GLU A 66 7.71 4.55 -10.57
C GLU A 66 8.73 5.68 -10.68
N GLU A 67 8.54 6.79 -9.96
CA GLU A 67 9.46 7.91 -10.01
C GLU A 67 10.85 7.53 -9.47
N TRP A 68 10.91 6.67 -8.45
CA TRP A 68 12.17 6.21 -7.87
C TRP A 68 12.86 5.19 -8.78
N GLU A 69 12.09 4.25 -9.36
CA GLU A 69 12.62 3.30 -10.33
C GLU A 69 13.19 4.01 -11.55
N ARG A 70 12.46 4.98 -12.12
CA ARG A 70 12.94 5.78 -13.25
C ARG A 70 14.20 6.57 -12.91
N CYS A 71 14.27 7.17 -11.70
CA CYS A 71 15.48 7.88 -11.26
C CYS A 71 16.70 6.94 -11.17
N LEU A 72 16.51 5.70 -10.72
CA LEU A 72 17.58 4.71 -10.64
C LEU A 72 18.03 4.21 -12.01
N GLU A 73 17.10 4.02 -12.95
CA GLU A 73 17.41 3.69 -14.34
C GLU A 73 18.17 4.82 -15.04
N ASP A 74 17.72 6.06 -14.87
CA ASP A 74 18.40 7.25 -15.38
C ASP A 74 19.81 7.37 -14.79
N ALA A 75 19.97 7.15 -13.48
CA ALA A 75 21.28 7.18 -12.83
C ALA A 75 22.20 6.03 -13.31
N ALA A 76 21.65 4.85 -13.57
CA ALA A 76 22.40 3.71 -14.10
C ALA A 76 22.84 3.91 -15.56
N THR A 77 22.06 4.66 -16.34
CA THR A 77 22.37 4.98 -17.74
C THR A 77 23.20 6.26 -17.89
N TYR A 78 23.21 7.13 -16.87
CA TYR A 78 23.97 8.37 -16.87
C TYR A 78 25.49 8.10 -16.81
N GLN A 79 26.17 8.25 -17.95
CA GLN A 79 27.62 8.28 -18.01
C GLN A 79 28.11 9.72 -17.95
N MET A 80 29.00 10.04 -16.99
CA MET A 80 29.66 11.33 -16.97
C MET A 80 30.48 11.53 -18.25
N PRO A 81 30.41 12.71 -18.88
CA PRO A 81 31.20 12.99 -20.08
C PRO A 81 32.68 12.79 -19.76
N LYS A 82 33.38 12.04 -20.62
CA LYS A 82 34.81 11.84 -20.46
C LYS A 82 35.50 13.19 -20.56
N ALA A 83 36.33 13.51 -19.57
CA ALA A 83 37.18 14.69 -19.62
C ALA A 83 38.07 14.57 -20.87
N ASN A 84 37.89 15.49 -21.81
CA ASN A 84 38.72 15.59 -23.00
C ASN A 84 40.15 15.90 -22.53
N ALA A 85 41.07 14.95 -22.76
CA ALA A 85 42.50 15.13 -22.58
C ALA A 85 43.10 15.93 -23.75
#